data_AF-A0A5E4JSN0-F1
#
_entry.id   AF-A0A5E4JSN0-F1
#
_cell.length_a   1.000
_cell.length_b   1.000
_cell.length_c   1.000
_cell.angle_alpha   90.00
_cell.angle_beta   90.00
_cell.angle_gamma   90.00
#
_symmetry.space_group_name_H-M   'P 1'
#
loop_
_entity.id
_entity.type
_entity.pdbx_description
1 polymer ?
#
loop_
_entity_poly.entity_id
_entity_poly.type
_entity_poly.pdbx_seq_one_letter_code
_entity_poly.pdbx_strand_id
1 'polypeptide(L)'
;MACQICGAKSGFFPLCKDCNTKKDQGKVTKCEECGIWKDTNKPLCYECWLKKDKEEKKGTKDYKVTDVEKEDSDFRTKFPASFISEDGHRVRSKAEQIIDNWLYHKGIVHAYERRVPIEEEVYCDFFIPIGQKVWIEFWGTDEEKYEKRKILKKQFYQKNKKNLIELNDKDIERLDDVMPIKLRPFLPPTFSFD
;
A
#
# COMPACT_ATOMS: atom_id res chain seq x y z
N MET A 1 -4.69 20.96 4.15
CA MET A 1 -4.78 19.51 3.98
C MET A 1 -5.21 19.19 2.54
N ALA A 2 -5.10 17.94 2.07
CA ALA A 2 -5.73 17.50 0.82
C ALA A 2 -7.09 16.85 1.12
N CYS A 3 -8.07 17.04 0.24
CA CYS A 3 -9.38 16.42 0.34
C CYS A 3 -9.25 14.90 0.26
N GLN A 4 -9.82 14.18 1.22
CA GLN A 4 -9.74 12.72 1.29
C GLN A 4 -10.47 11.99 0.15
N ILE A 5 -11.34 12.69 -0.59
CA ILE A 5 -12.10 12.14 -1.72
C ILE A 5 -11.41 12.43 -3.06
N CYS A 6 -11.03 13.68 -3.31
CA CYS A 6 -10.55 14.11 -4.63
C CYS A 6 -9.11 14.65 -4.65
N GLY A 7 -8.43 14.72 -3.50
CA GLY A 7 -7.06 15.25 -3.40
C GLY A 7 -6.94 16.77 -3.54
N ALA A 8 -8.01 17.50 -3.86
CA ALA A 8 -8.01 18.96 -3.96
C ALA A 8 -7.62 19.64 -2.64
N LYS A 9 -7.09 20.87 -2.70
CA LYS A 9 -6.77 21.65 -1.49
C LYS A 9 -8.02 21.82 -0.62
N SER A 10 -7.93 21.30 0.59
CA SER A 10 -8.98 21.39 1.61
C SER A 10 -8.32 21.98 2.84
N GLY A 11 -8.65 23.25 3.18
CA GLY A 11 -7.92 24.06 4.16
C GLY A 11 -7.61 23.32 5.48
N PHE A 12 -8.46 23.52 6.49
CA PHE A 12 -8.38 22.79 7.76
C PHE A 12 -9.19 21.49 7.75
N PHE A 13 -10.15 21.36 6.84
CA PHE A 13 -11.12 20.26 6.84
C PHE A 13 -10.62 19.04 6.03
N PRO A 14 -11.11 17.83 6.32
CA PRO A 14 -10.80 16.63 5.54
C PRO A 14 -11.41 16.60 4.14
N LEU A 15 -12.45 17.40 3.88
CA LEU A 15 -13.17 17.47 2.60
C LEU A 15 -13.15 18.88 2.04
N CYS A 16 -12.89 19.03 0.73
CA CYS A 16 -13.05 20.30 0.04
C CYS A 16 -14.53 20.71 -0.02
N LYS A 17 -14.80 21.97 -0.38
CA LYS A 17 -16.16 22.52 -0.45
C LYS A 17 -17.11 21.65 -1.29
N ASP A 18 -16.67 21.23 -2.46
CA ASP A 18 -17.48 20.43 -3.38
C ASP A 18 -17.79 19.03 -2.83
N CYS A 19 -16.80 18.36 -2.23
CA CYS A 19 -17.00 17.06 -1.60
C CYS A 19 -17.84 17.15 -0.33
N ASN A 20 -17.77 18.28 0.40
CA ASN A 20 -18.64 18.52 1.54
C ASN A 20 -20.11 18.73 1.12
N THR A 21 -20.36 19.43 0.02
CA THR A 21 -21.73 19.51 -0.55
C THR A 21 -22.24 18.14 -1.01
N LYS A 22 -21.38 17.31 -1.60
CA LYS A 22 -21.73 15.92 -1.95
C LYS A 22 -22.05 15.06 -0.72
N LYS A 23 -21.42 15.34 0.43
CA LYS A 23 -21.77 14.72 1.71
C LYS A 23 -23.17 15.11 2.14
N ASP A 24 -23.53 16.38 2.06
CA ASP A 24 -24.87 16.86 2.43
C ASP A 24 -25.96 16.23 1.52
N GLN A 25 -25.60 15.89 0.27
CA GLN A 25 -26.44 15.15 -0.67
C GLN A 25 -26.45 13.62 -0.47
N GLY A 26 -25.75 13.09 0.54
CA GLY A 26 -25.62 11.65 0.79
C GLY A 26 -24.77 10.87 -0.21
N LYS A 27 -24.08 11.55 -1.14
CA LYS A 27 -23.19 10.92 -2.14
C LYS A 27 -21.79 10.63 -1.59
N VAL A 28 -21.38 11.35 -0.56
CA VAL A 28 -20.13 11.11 0.17
C VAL A 28 -20.48 10.72 1.59
N THR A 29 -20.11 9.51 2.00
CA THR A 29 -20.40 8.99 3.35
C THR A 29 -19.12 8.63 4.07
N LYS A 30 -19.20 8.49 5.39
CA LYS A 30 -18.11 7.98 6.22
C LYS A 30 -18.22 6.47 6.31
N CYS A 31 -17.10 5.74 6.26
CA CYS A 31 -17.09 4.31 6.56
C CYS A 31 -17.45 4.08 8.02
N GLU A 32 -18.41 3.20 8.29
CA GLU A 32 -18.86 2.88 9.65
C GLU A 32 -17.77 2.19 10.49
N GLU A 33 -16.85 1.48 9.84
CA GLU A 33 -15.77 0.75 10.53
C GLU A 33 -14.48 1.55 10.70
N CYS A 34 -13.87 2.05 9.61
CA CYS A 34 -12.59 2.77 9.68
C CYS A 34 -12.71 4.29 9.74
N GLY A 35 -13.91 4.85 9.57
CA GLY A 35 -14.12 6.30 9.62
C GLY A 35 -13.60 7.09 8.41
N ILE A 36 -13.07 6.45 7.36
CA ILE A 36 -12.58 7.15 6.16
C ILE A 36 -13.75 7.62 5.30
N TRP A 37 -13.63 8.81 4.69
CA TRP A 37 -14.61 9.32 3.73
C TRP A 37 -14.55 8.57 2.40
N LYS A 38 -15.72 8.24 1.84
CA LYS A 38 -15.87 7.53 0.56
C LYS A 38 -16.95 8.16 -0.29
N ASP A 39 -16.82 8.06 -1.60
CA ASP A 39 -17.75 8.60 -2.62
C ASP A 39 -18.88 7.62 -2.98
N THR A 40 -19.24 6.75 -2.03
CA THR A 40 -20.33 5.78 -2.17
C THR A 40 -21.27 5.89 -0.97
N ASN A 41 -22.51 5.41 -1.14
CA ASN A 41 -23.52 5.36 -0.09
C ASN A 41 -23.52 4.03 0.70
N LYS A 42 -22.60 3.10 0.37
CA LYS A 42 -22.47 1.82 1.07
C LYS A 42 -22.08 2.05 2.54
N PRO A 43 -22.37 1.13 3.48
CA PRO A 43 -21.98 1.30 4.88
C PRO A 43 -20.45 1.27 5.07
N LEU A 44 -19.79 0.34 4.37
CA LEU A 44 -18.35 0.11 4.46
C LEU A 44 -17.60 0.65 3.24
N CYS A 45 -16.35 1.08 3.44
CA CYS A 45 -15.43 1.28 2.33
C CYS A 45 -15.05 -0.07 1.72
N TYR A 46 -14.51 -0.04 0.50
CA TYR A 46 -14.13 -1.25 -0.22
C TYR A 46 -13.15 -2.14 0.58
N GLU A 47 -12.18 -1.55 1.27
CA GLU A 47 -11.19 -2.30 2.06
C GLU A 47 -11.82 -2.99 3.28
N CYS A 48 -12.69 -2.28 4.02
CA CYS A 48 -13.42 -2.83 5.18
C CYS A 48 -14.40 -3.93 4.75
N TRP A 49 -15.14 -3.71 3.66
CA TRP A 49 -16.04 -4.72 3.11
C TRP A 49 -15.28 -5.98 2.68
N LEU A 50 -14.18 -5.83 1.94
CA LEU A 50 -13.32 -6.95 1.53
C LEU A 50 -12.75 -7.73 2.72
N LYS A 51 -12.45 -7.06 3.84
CA LYS A 51 -11.98 -7.72 5.04
C LYS A 51 -13.07 -8.60 5.64
N LYS A 52 -14.28 -8.06 5.82
CA LYS A 52 -15.42 -8.81 6.37
C LYS A 52 -15.86 -9.97 5.49
N ASP A 53 -16.07 -9.73 4.20
CA ASP A 53 -16.46 -10.76 3.23
C ASP A 53 -15.49 -11.95 3.24
N LYS A 54 -14.19 -11.65 3.40
CA LYS A 54 -13.16 -12.69 3.48
C LYS A 54 -13.15 -13.45 4.80
N GLU A 55 -13.31 -12.77 5.94
CA GLU A 55 -13.43 -13.43 7.25
C GLU A 55 -14.63 -14.39 7.26
N GLU A 56 -15.74 -13.99 6.65
CA GLU A 56 -16.92 -14.85 6.45
C GLU A 56 -16.60 -16.06 5.57
N LYS A 57 -15.92 -15.86 4.43
CA LYS A 57 -15.51 -16.95 3.53
C LYS A 57 -14.52 -17.93 4.17
N LYS A 58 -13.54 -17.45 4.94
CA LYS A 58 -12.57 -18.31 5.67
C LYS A 58 -13.24 -19.23 6.68
N GLY A 59 -14.42 -18.87 7.20
CA GLY A 59 -15.22 -19.73 8.08
C GLY A 59 -15.92 -20.88 7.36
N THR A 60 -15.98 -20.86 6.03
CA THR A 60 -16.62 -21.91 5.22
C THR A 60 -15.64 -23.02 4.85
N LYS A 61 -16.13 -24.26 4.73
CA LYS A 61 -15.29 -25.44 4.39
C LYS A 61 -14.73 -25.41 2.96
N ASP A 62 -15.24 -24.55 2.09
CA ASP A 62 -14.87 -24.46 0.67
C ASP A 62 -13.75 -23.45 0.38
N TYR A 63 -13.26 -22.72 1.38
CA TYR A 63 -12.17 -21.75 1.19
C TYR A 63 -10.85 -22.43 0.83
N LYS A 64 -10.38 -22.23 -0.41
CA LYS A 64 -9.08 -22.70 -0.88
C LYS A 64 -8.08 -21.55 -0.90
N VAL A 65 -7.01 -21.70 -0.13
CA VAL A 65 -5.88 -20.75 -0.12
C VAL A 65 -5.24 -20.73 -1.50
N THR A 66 -5.08 -19.53 -2.07
CA THR A 66 -4.44 -19.36 -3.38
C THR A 66 -2.93 -19.61 -3.29
N ASP A 67 -2.27 -19.91 -4.41
CA ASP A 67 -0.83 -20.17 -4.40
C ASP A 67 -0.02 -18.93 -3.98
N VAL A 68 -0.50 -17.73 -4.35
CA VAL A 68 0.12 -16.46 -3.96
C VAL A 68 0.03 -16.24 -2.44
N GLU A 69 -1.10 -16.57 -1.82
CA GLU A 69 -1.28 -16.48 -0.36
C GLU A 69 -0.39 -17.47 0.39
N LYS A 70 -0.26 -18.69 -0.11
CA LYS A 70 0.63 -19.71 0.49
C LYS A 70 2.09 -19.25 0.42
N GLU A 71 2.55 -18.80 -0.74
CA GLU A 71 3.92 -18.32 -0.90
C GLU A 71 4.22 -17.12 0.01
N ASP A 72 3.29 -16.17 0.15
CA ASP A 72 3.49 -15.01 1.03
C ASP A 72 3.51 -15.39 2.52
N SER A 73 2.60 -16.27 2.94
CA SER A 73 2.59 -16.89 4.29
C SER A 73 3.91 -17.59 4.63
N ASP A 74 4.39 -18.44 3.72
CA ASP A 74 5.62 -19.22 3.92
C ASP A 74 6.85 -18.31 4.02
N PHE A 75 6.90 -17.25 3.22
CA PHE A 75 7.96 -16.25 3.29
C PHE A 75 8.00 -15.57 4.66
N ARG A 76 6.86 -15.10 5.17
CA ARG A 76 6.78 -14.38 6.44
C ARG A 76 7.15 -15.25 7.65
N THR A 77 6.92 -16.55 7.55
CA THR A 77 7.31 -17.52 8.58
C THR A 77 8.82 -17.76 8.56
N LYS A 78 9.43 -17.80 7.37
CA LYS A 78 10.88 -18.04 7.18
C LYS A 78 11.75 -16.83 7.56
N PHE A 79 11.27 -15.61 7.29
CA PHE A 79 12.04 -14.38 7.46
C PHE A 79 11.40 -13.46 8.50
N PRO A 80 11.64 -13.62 9.80
CA PRO A 80 11.01 -12.79 10.83
C PRO A 80 11.43 -11.31 10.74
N ALA A 81 10.53 -10.40 11.12
CA ALA A 81 10.80 -8.97 11.15
C ALA A 81 11.67 -8.59 12.36
N SER A 82 12.99 -8.58 12.15
CA SER A 82 14.01 -8.44 13.20
C SER A 82 14.67 -7.06 13.25
N PHE A 83 14.58 -6.27 12.19
CA PHE A 83 15.17 -4.93 12.10
C PHE A 83 14.14 -3.87 12.50
N ILE A 84 14.58 -2.79 13.15
CA ILE A 84 13.72 -1.68 13.57
C ILE A 84 14.13 -0.41 12.82
N SER A 85 13.21 0.23 12.10
CA SER A 85 13.44 1.51 11.43
C SER A 85 13.31 2.70 12.39
N GLU A 86 13.70 3.88 11.93
CA GLU A 86 13.71 5.10 12.74
C GLU A 86 12.31 5.61 13.10
N ASP A 87 11.30 5.32 12.27
CA ASP A 87 9.89 5.62 12.56
C ASP A 87 9.20 4.55 13.41
N GLY A 88 9.90 3.44 13.67
CA GLY A 88 9.48 2.35 14.55
C GLY A 88 8.89 1.13 13.84
N HIS A 89 8.85 1.09 12.50
CA HIS A 89 8.49 -0.14 11.79
C HIS A 89 9.48 -1.29 12.08
N ARG A 90 8.95 -2.51 12.14
CA ARG A 90 9.75 -3.73 12.22
C ARG A 90 9.80 -4.39 10.86
N VAL A 91 10.97 -4.39 10.24
CA VAL A 91 11.18 -4.86 8.86
C VAL A 91 12.01 -6.14 8.81
N ARG A 92 11.98 -6.86 7.69
CA ARG A 92 12.57 -8.21 7.56
C ARG A 92 14.00 -8.20 7.01
N SER A 93 14.44 -7.11 6.40
CA SER A 93 15.78 -6.98 5.80
C SER A 93 16.40 -5.61 6.01
N LYS A 94 17.72 -5.53 5.86
CA LYS A 94 18.46 -4.25 5.90
C LYS A 94 18.08 -3.33 4.74
N ALA A 95 17.82 -3.88 3.56
CA ALA A 95 17.40 -3.09 2.41
C ALA A 95 16.03 -2.42 2.65
N GLU A 96 15.07 -3.16 3.21
CA GLU A 96 13.78 -2.58 3.63
C GLU A 96 13.98 -1.49 4.69
N GLN A 97 14.87 -1.69 5.67
CA GLN A 97 15.16 -0.66 6.67
C GLN A 97 15.70 0.63 6.04
N ILE A 98 16.58 0.51 5.03
CA ILE A 98 17.10 1.66 4.28
C ILE A 98 15.98 2.37 3.52
N ILE A 99 15.10 1.63 2.84
CA ILE A 99 13.95 2.20 2.13
C ILE A 99 13.00 2.91 3.10
N ASP A 100 12.66 2.28 4.22
CA ASP A 100 11.76 2.81 5.24
C ASP A 100 12.29 4.12 5.82
N ASN A 101 13.55 4.11 6.28
CA ASN A 101 14.21 5.30 6.81
C ASN A 101 14.26 6.42 5.76
N TRP A 102 14.51 6.09 4.49
CA TRP A 102 14.49 7.08 3.41
C TRP A 102 13.11 7.73 3.25
N LEU A 103 12.05 6.93 3.21
CA LEU A 103 10.67 7.43 3.12
C LEU A 103 10.34 8.33 4.33
N TYR A 104 10.74 7.91 5.53
CA TYR A 104 10.59 8.69 6.75
C TYR A 104 11.32 10.04 6.69
N HIS A 105 12.60 10.04 6.32
CA HIS A 105 13.42 11.26 6.21
C HIS A 105 12.90 12.23 5.15
N LYS A 106 12.31 11.74 4.07
CA LYS A 106 11.66 12.55 3.04
C LYS A 106 10.25 13.00 3.39
N GLY A 107 9.77 12.74 4.61
CA GLY A 107 8.44 13.12 5.06
C GLY A 107 7.32 12.43 4.27
N ILE A 108 7.62 11.30 3.64
CA ILE A 108 6.66 10.53 2.85
C ILE A 108 5.93 9.60 3.81
N VAL A 109 4.67 9.91 4.06
CA VAL A 109 3.77 9.02 4.79
C VAL A 109 3.68 7.70 4.01
N HIS A 110 4.01 6.60 4.67
CA HIS A 110 3.99 5.27 4.11
C HIS A 110 3.46 4.26 5.13
N ALA A 111 3.15 3.05 4.66
CA ALA A 111 2.76 1.92 5.50
C ALA A 111 3.58 0.69 5.10
N TYR A 112 4.23 0.07 6.08
CA TYR A 112 4.96 -1.19 5.90
C TYR A 112 4.02 -2.41 5.98
N GLU A 113 4.28 -3.45 5.17
CA GLU A 113 3.49 -4.69 5.13
C GLU A 113 1.97 -4.47 5.03
N ARG A 114 1.55 -3.56 4.15
CA ARG A 114 0.11 -3.27 3.97
C ARG A 114 -0.53 -4.34 3.10
N ARG A 115 -1.70 -4.84 3.53
CA ARG A 115 -2.55 -5.70 2.69
C ARG A 115 -3.02 -4.93 1.46
N VAL A 116 -2.84 -5.50 0.28
CA VAL A 116 -3.39 -4.96 -0.96
C VAL A 116 -4.92 -5.11 -0.93
N PRO A 117 -5.71 -4.06 -1.23
CA PRO A 117 -7.17 -4.09 -1.07
C PRO A 117 -7.81 -4.86 -2.23
N ILE A 118 -7.77 -6.18 -2.12
CA ILE A 118 -8.24 -7.17 -3.12
C ILE A 118 -8.62 -8.48 -2.40
N GLU A 119 -9.13 -9.46 -3.14
CA GLU A 119 -9.65 -10.71 -2.57
C GLU A 119 -8.56 -11.57 -1.93
N GLU A 120 -7.42 -11.78 -2.60
CA GLU A 120 -6.25 -12.52 -2.11
C GLU A 120 -5.51 -11.81 -0.93
N GLU A 121 -4.98 -12.55 0.05
CA GLU A 121 -4.12 -12.01 1.14
C GLU A 121 -2.68 -11.81 0.67
N VAL A 122 -2.50 -10.77 -0.13
CA VAL A 122 -1.17 -10.35 -0.57
C VAL A 122 -0.76 -9.09 0.17
N TYR A 123 0.48 -9.06 0.63
CA TYR A 123 1.08 -7.94 1.31
C TYR A 123 2.19 -7.35 0.44
N CYS A 124 2.19 -6.02 0.33
CA CYS A 124 3.30 -5.27 -0.24
C CYS A 124 4.33 -4.91 0.82
N ASP A 125 5.56 -4.66 0.41
CA ASP A 125 6.59 -4.22 1.34
C ASP A 125 6.28 -2.80 1.85
N PHE A 126 6.00 -1.87 0.94
CA PHE A 126 5.57 -0.51 1.30
C PHE A 126 4.38 -0.03 0.48
N PHE A 127 3.53 0.79 1.11
CA PHE A 127 2.41 1.46 0.47
C PHE A 127 2.45 2.96 0.73
N ILE A 128 2.34 3.76 -0.32
CA ILE A 128 2.26 5.22 -0.25
C ILE A 128 0.83 5.66 -0.62
N PRO A 129 0.09 6.28 0.32
CA PRO A 129 -1.29 6.70 0.10
C PRO A 129 -1.42 8.07 -0.58
N ILE A 130 -0.38 8.90 -0.56
CA ILE A 130 -0.44 10.28 -1.04
C ILE A 130 -0.39 10.36 -2.57
N GLY A 131 -1.21 11.24 -3.15
CA GLY A 131 -1.33 11.36 -4.60
C GLY A 131 -2.02 10.15 -5.21
N GLN A 132 -1.39 9.51 -6.18
CA GLN A 132 -1.83 8.22 -6.68
C GLN A 132 -1.30 7.11 -5.78
N LYS A 133 -2.21 6.27 -5.29
CA LYS A 133 -1.87 5.08 -4.50
C LYS A 133 -0.81 4.25 -5.22
N VAL A 134 0.33 4.02 -4.58
CA VAL A 134 1.45 3.25 -5.14
C VAL A 134 1.95 2.23 -4.13
N TRP A 135 2.29 1.06 -4.66
CA TRP A 135 2.84 -0.08 -3.93
C TRP A 135 4.30 -0.24 -4.32
N ILE A 136 5.18 -0.46 -3.34
CA ILE A 136 6.60 -0.69 -3.56
C ILE A 136 6.92 -2.12 -3.14
N GLU A 137 7.66 -2.81 -3.99
CA GLU A 137 8.23 -4.14 -3.71
C GLU A 137 9.74 -4.08 -3.89
N PHE A 138 10.48 -4.69 -2.96
CA PHE A 138 11.92 -4.86 -3.03
C PHE A 138 12.26 -6.29 -3.40
N TRP A 139 13.01 -6.46 -4.50
CA TRP A 139 13.48 -7.74 -4.99
C TRP A 139 14.97 -7.88 -4.70
N GLY A 140 15.31 -8.56 -3.59
CA GLY A 140 16.68 -8.92 -3.26
C GLY A 140 17.26 -10.01 -4.18
N THR A 141 18.58 -10.14 -4.19
CA THR A 141 19.33 -11.00 -5.12
C THR A 141 19.28 -12.53 -4.92
N ASP A 142 18.65 -13.07 -3.88
CA ASP A 142 18.83 -14.50 -3.54
C ASP A 142 17.71 -15.43 -4.05
N GLU A 143 18.12 -16.45 -4.82
CA GLU A 143 17.46 -17.72 -5.20
C GLU A 143 16.38 -17.79 -6.33
N GLU A 144 16.47 -18.84 -7.16
CA GLU A 144 15.47 -19.24 -8.19
C GLU A 144 14.02 -19.35 -7.67
N LYS A 145 13.83 -19.58 -6.37
CA LYS A 145 12.50 -19.59 -5.73
C LYS A 145 11.85 -18.21 -5.71
N TYR A 146 12.64 -17.13 -5.66
CA TYR A 146 12.13 -15.76 -5.66
C TYR A 146 11.63 -15.32 -7.03
N GLU A 147 12.16 -15.87 -8.13
CA GLU A 147 11.71 -15.47 -9.45
C GLU A 147 10.26 -15.88 -9.72
N LYS A 148 9.83 -17.05 -9.22
CA LYS A 148 8.41 -17.46 -9.27
C LYS A 148 7.50 -16.51 -8.49
N ARG A 149 7.85 -16.21 -7.23
CA ARG A 149 7.09 -15.28 -6.37
C ARG A 149 7.00 -13.89 -6.99
N LYS A 150 8.12 -13.39 -7.52
CA LYS A 150 8.21 -12.11 -8.21
C LYS A 150 7.34 -12.07 -9.47
N ILE A 151 7.37 -13.11 -10.30
CA ILE A 151 6.49 -13.22 -11.48
C ILE A 151 5.02 -13.21 -11.05
N LEU A 152 4.65 -14.02 -10.06
CA LEU A 152 3.28 -14.09 -9.54
C LEU A 152 2.81 -12.73 -9.01
N LYS A 153 3.62 -12.06 -8.18
CA LYS A 153 3.31 -10.71 -7.65
C LYS A 153 3.22 -9.66 -8.77
N LYS A 154 4.10 -9.67 -9.76
CA LYS A 154 4.01 -8.75 -10.92
C LYS A 154 2.72 -8.95 -11.72
N GLN A 155 2.41 -10.19 -12.07
CA GLN A 155 1.17 -10.54 -12.79
C GLN A 155 -0.06 -10.12 -11.99
N PHE A 156 0.00 -10.33 -10.68
CA PHE A 156 -1.02 -9.90 -9.74
C PHE A 156 -1.27 -8.39 -9.76
N TYR A 157 -0.22 -7.56 -9.65
CA TYR A 157 -0.37 -6.11 -9.68
C TYR A 157 -0.86 -5.61 -11.04
N GLN A 158 -0.40 -6.22 -12.13
CA GLN A 158 -0.84 -5.92 -13.50
C GLN A 158 -2.32 -6.24 -13.71
N LYS A 159 -2.76 -7.45 -13.32
CA LYS A 159 -4.18 -7.89 -13.41
C LYS A 159 -5.10 -6.93 -12.66
N ASN A 160 -4.66 -6.45 -11.51
CA ASN A 160 -5.43 -5.55 -10.63
C ASN A 160 -5.25 -4.06 -10.93
N LYS A 161 -4.52 -3.69 -12.00
CA LYS A 161 -4.25 -2.31 -12.44
C LYS A 161 -3.75 -1.41 -11.30
N LYS A 162 -2.81 -1.92 -10.51
CA LYS A 162 -2.19 -1.19 -9.39
C LYS A 162 -0.86 -0.59 -9.82
N ASN A 163 -0.53 0.58 -9.30
CA ASN A 163 0.76 1.22 -9.52
C ASN A 163 1.83 0.49 -8.70
N LEU A 164 2.80 -0.13 -9.38
CA LEU A 164 3.89 -0.86 -8.74
C LEU A 164 5.21 -0.15 -9.00
N ILE A 165 5.96 0.13 -7.94
CA ILE A 165 7.38 0.49 -7.99
C ILE A 165 8.18 -0.71 -7.55
N GLU A 166 9.16 -1.06 -8.35
CA GLU A 166 10.04 -2.18 -8.10
C GLU A 166 11.44 -1.66 -7.76
N LEU A 167 12.01 -2.14 -6.67
CA LEU A 167 13.38 -1.86 -6.25
C LEU A 167 14.20 -3.16 -6.25
N ASN A 168 15.51 -3.02 -6.40
CA ASN A 168 16.48 -4.12 -6.34
C ASN A 168 17.76 -3.61 -5.65
N ASP A 169 18.72 -4.48 -5.38
CA ASP A 169 19.95 -4.11 -4.66
C ASP A 169 20.71 -2.93 -5.29
N LYS A 170 20.77 -2.84 -6.63
CA LYS A 170 21.42 -1.71 -7.34
C LYS A 170 20.67 -0.39 -7.18
N ASP A 171 19.35 -0.46 -6.97
CA ASP A 171 18.55 0.72 -6.66
C ASP A 171 18.81 1.19 -5.23
N ILE A 172 19.10 0.27 -4.27
CA ILE A 172 19.46 0.63 -2.89
C ILE A 172 20.80 1.35 -2.81
N GLU A 173 21.79 0.92 -3.59
CA GLU A 173 23.11 1.57 -3.67
C GLU A 173 23.03 3.05 -4.07
N ARG A 174 21.96 3.44 -4.80
CA ARG A 174 21.74 4.80 -5.30
C ARG A 174 20.31 5.27 -5.02
N LEU A 175 19.81 4.95 -3.82
CA LEU A 175 18.40 5.14 -3.48
C LEU A 175 17.96 6.60 -3.61
N ASP A 176 18.82 7.54 -3.18
CA ASP A 176 18.57 8.98 -3.28
C ASP A 176 18.37 9.48 -4.71
N ASP A 177 19.03 8.87 -5.70
CA ASP A 177 18.88 9.26 -7.10
C ASP A 177 17.65 8.59 -7.72
N VAL A 178 17.45 7.31 -7.41
CA VAL A 178 16.48 6.45 -8.09
C VAL A 178 15.07 6.64 -7.55
N MET A 179 14.91 6.71 -6.23
CA MET A 179 13.60 6.71 -5.59
C MET A 179 12.76 7.96 -5.93
N PRO A 180 13.31 9.19 -5.95
CA PRO A 180 12.56 10.37 -6.38
C PRO A 180 12.05 10.26 -7.82
N ILE A 181 12.86 9.73 -8.74
CA ILE A 181 12.50 9.56 -10.14
C ILE A 181 11.33 8.57 -10.26
N LYS A 182 11.38 7.43 -9.54
CA LYS A 182 10.31 6.42 -9.58
C LYS A 182 9.01 6.92 -8.93
N LEU A 183 9.10 7.73 -7.87
CA LEU A 183 7.92 8.24 -7.16
C LEU A 183 7.27 9.45 -7.83
N ARG A 184 8.04 10.30 -8.52
CA ARG A 184 7.55 11.58 -9.04
C ARG A 184 6.24 11.49 -9.85
N PRO A 185 6.03 10.49 -10.74
CA PRO A 185 4.79 10.37 -11.51
C PRO A 185 3.53 10.17 -10.66
N PHE A 186 3.67 9.65 -9.43
CA PHE A 186 2.55 9.29 -8.56
C PHE A 186 2.28 10.35 -7.50
N LEU A 187 3.28 11.18 -7.15
CA LEU A 187 3.15 12.20 -6.13
C LEU A 187 2.43 13.46 -6.66
N PRO A 188 1.76 14.23 -5.79
CA PRO A 188 1.17 15.50 -6.16
C PRO A 188 2.22 16.45 -6.77
N PRO A 189 1.87 17.28 -7.78
CA PRO A 189 2.81 18.23 -8.37
C PRO A 189 3.46 19.19 -7.35
N THR A 190 2.74 19.47 -6.26
CA THR A 190 3.16 20.34 -5.14
C THR A 190 4.06 19.66 -4.11
N PHE A 191 4.29 18.35 -4.21
CA PHE A 191 5.17 17.64 -3.29
C PHE A 191 6.63 17.93 -3.63
N SER A 192 7.43 18.30 -2.62
CA SER A 192 8.89 18.46 -2.72
C SER A 192 9.60 17.38 -1.91
N PHE A 193 10.78 16.97 -2.37
CA PHE A 193 11.68 16.03 -1.68
C PHE A 193 12.76 16.76 -0.85
N ASP A 194 12.66 18.08 -0.79
CA ASP A 194 13.56 19.00 -0.06
C ASP A 194 13.17 19.14 1.42
#